data_AF-A0A0C2IZI8-F1
#
_entry.id   AF-A0A0C2IZI8-F1
#
_cell.length_a   1.000
_cell.length_b   1.000
_cell.length_c   1.000
_cell.angle_alpha   90.00
_cell.angle_beta   90.00
_cell.angle_gamma   90.00
#
_symmetry.space_group_name_H-M   'P 1'
#
loop_
_entity.id
_entity.type
_entity.pdbx_description
1 polymer ?
#
loop_
_entity_poly.entity_id
_entity_poly.type
_entity_poly.pdbx_seq_one_letter_code
_entity_poly.pdbx_strand_id
1 'polypeptide(L)'
;MTESKRDTLLNFCDVDEWMFKFEIHASANNLDESKQSSLAPAFFSGRVLDLYLKSGIHPSPPFASKLKKIFNFLRSKTSTHDLMSSSYRDFESANFAPGEDLSDFVGLLSDLLEKARPSINEADRNFIVIQKLPQLFTR
;
A
#
# COMPACT_ATOMS: atom_id res chain seq x y z
N MET A 1 27.07 19.32 -7.49
CA MET A 1 27.22 17.85 -7.56
C MET A 1 25.89 17.24 -7.16
N THR A 2 25.12 16.81 -8.15
CA THR A 2 23.74 16.33 -7.99
C THR A 2 23.76 14.84 -7.69
N GLU A 3 23.73 14.48 -6.41
CA GLU A 3 23.56 13.11 -5.96
C GLU A 3 22.16 12.97 -5.34
N SER A 4 21.14 12.88 -6.20
CA SER A 4 19.75 12.65 -5.83
C SER A 4 19.12 11.67 -6.80
N LYS A 5 19.59 10.42 -6.79
CA LYS A 5 18.99 9.30 -7.54
C LYS A 5 19.12 7.98 -6.78
N ARG A 6 18.65 7.95 -5.54
CA ARG A 6 18.23 6.71 -4.86
C ARG A 6 17.04 7.00 -3.96
N ASP A 7 16.00 7.63 -4.53
CA ASP A 7 14.66 7.50 -3.96
C ASP A 7 14.29 6.03 -4.10
N THR A 8 14.58 5.32 -3.03
CA THR A 8 14.47 3.87 -2.96
C THR A 8 12.98 3.61 -2.86
N LEU A 9 12.39 3.22 -3.99
CA LEU A 9 10.97 2.91 -4.16
C LEU A 9 10.61 1.73 -3.25
N LEU A 10 10.32 2.02 -1.98
CA LEU A 10 9.47 1.27 -1.05
C LEU A 10 9.48 1.98 0.32
N ASN A 11 9.06 3.24 0.35
CA ASN A 11 8.14 3.62 1.42
C ASN A 11 6.85 2.84 1.13
N PHE A 12 6.27 2.16 2.11
CA PHE A 12 5.19 1.16 2.01
C PHE A 12 3.88 1.57 1.30
N CYS A 13 3.85 2.63 0.49
CA CYS A 13 2.61 3.27 0.09
C CYS A 13 1.84 2.65 -1.09
N ASP A 14 2.43 1.88 -2.01
CA ASP A 14 1.63 1.12 -2.99
C ASP A 14 2.45 0.03 -3.71
N VAL A 15 2.12 -1.24 -3.47
CA VAL A 15 2.77 -2.38 -4.15
C VAL A 15 2.35 -2.47 -5.62
N ASP A 16 1.12 -2.11 -5.95
CA ASP A 16 0.66 -2.14 -7.34
C ASP A 16 1.31 -0.99 -8.14
N GLU A 17 1.51 0.19 -7.54
CA GLU A 17 2.30 1.28 -8.16
C GLU A 17 3.76 0.85 -8.38
N TRP A 18 4.38 0.20 -7.39
CA TRP A 18 5.74 -0.33 -7.53
C TRP A 18 5.82 -1.37 -8.65
N MET A 19 4.88 -2.32 -8.70
CA MET A 19 4.82 -3.34 -9.73
C MET A 19 4.67 -2.72 -11.12
N PHE A 20 3.78 -1.73 -11.27
CA PHE A 20 3.60 -0.99 -12.51
C PHE A 20 4.88 -0.28 -12.96
N LYS A 21 5.59 0.41 -12.05
CA LYS A 21 6.88 1.04 -12.36
C LYS A 21 7.95 0.02 -12.77
N PHE A 22 7.98 -1.13 -12.11
CA PHE A 22 8.91 -2.22 -12.43
C PHE A 22 8.61 -2.82 -13.81
N GLU A 23 7.34 -3.00 -14.17
CA GLU A 23 6.92 -3.46 -15.50
C GLU A 23 7.37 -2.48 -16.60
N ILE A 24 7.17 -1.17 -16.41
CA ILE A 24 7.67 -0.15 -17.35
C ILE A 24 9.19 -0.27 -17.53
N HIS A 25 9.94 -0.42 -16.44
CA HIS A 25 11.38 -0.59 -16.50
C HIS A 25 11.78 -1.89 -17.21
N ALA A 26 11.08 -2.98 -16.95
CA ALA A 26 11.32 -4.27 -17.59
C ALA A 26 11.07 -4.23 -19.10
N SER A 27 9.96 -3.60 -19.51
CA SER A 27 9.63 -3.39 -20.93
C SER A 27 10.66 -2.50 -21.62
N ALA A 28 11.06 -1.39 -21.01
CA ALA A 28 12.05 -0.47 -21.57
C ALA A 28 13.44 -1.12 -21.78
N ASN A 29 13.78 -2.12 -20.95
CA ASN A 29 15.06 -2.83 -21.01
C ASN A 29 14.97 -4.20 -21.71
N ASN A 30 13.85 -4.55 -22.33
CA ASN A 30 13.62 -5.86 -22.97
C ASN A 30 13.95 -7.04 -22.04
N LEU A 31 13.58 -6.95 -20.76
CA LEU A 31 13.81 -8.01 -19.79
C LEU A 31 12.76 -9.10 -19.95
N ASP A 32 13.20 -10.33 -20.23
CA ASP A 32 12.36 -11.51 -20.15
C ASP A 32 12.06 -11.88 -18.69
N GLU A 33 10.98 -12.63 -18.45
CA GLU A 33 10.51 -12.95 -17.10
C GLU A 33 11.56 -13.61 -16.20
N SER A 34 12.50 -14.36 -16.78
CA SER A 34 13.62 -14.95 -16.04
C SER A 34 14.55 -13.86 -15.50
N LYS A 35 14.96 -12.91 -16.34
CA LYS A 35 15.78 -11.75 -15.92
C LYS A 35 15.03 -10.84 -14.97
N GLN A 36 13.73 -10.62 -15.19
CA GLN A 36 12.89 -9.88 -14.26
C GLN A 36 12.88 -10.54 -12.87
N SER A 37 12.78 -11.87 -12.80
CA SER A 37 12.78 -12.60 -11.52
C SER A 37 14.11 -12.51 -10.75
N SER A 38 15.22 -12.35 -11.46
CA SER A 38 16.54 -12.08 -10.88
C SER A 38 16.72 -10.63 -10.44
N LEU A 39 16.12 -9.69 -11.18
CA LEU A 39 16.33 -8.26 -10.97
C LEU A 39 15.36 -7.67 -9.94
N ALA A 40 14.12 -8.15 -9.86
CA ALA A 40 13.10 -7.62 -8.94
C ALA A 40 13.59 -7.51 -7.48
N PRO A 41 14.29 -8.51 -6.91
CA PRO A 41 14.81 -8.40 -5.55
C PRO A 41 15.85 -7.29 -5.33
N ALA A 42 16.57 -6.87 -6.37
CA ALA A 42 17.56 -5.79 -6.28
C ALA A 42 16.93 -4.42 -6.02
N PHE A 43 15.63 -4.28 -6.29
CA PHE A 43 14.85 -3.07 -6.01
C PHE A 43 14.18 -3.11 -4.62
N PHE A 44 14.27 -4.22 -3.90
CA PHE A 44 13.75 -4.30 -2.54
C PHE A 44 14.69 -3.62 -1.56
N SER A 45 14.11 -2.97 -0.56
CA SER A 45 14.85 -2.31 0.50
C SER A 45 14.15 -2.46 1.85
N GLY A 46 14.91 -2.27 2.92
CA GLY A 46 14.42 -2.34 4.29
C GLY A 46 13.62 -3.61 4.60
N ARG A 47 12.44 -3.42 5.21
CA ARG A 47 11.58 -4.52 5.67
C ARG A 47 11.12 -5.46 4.55
N VAL A 48 10.94 -4.97 3.32
CA VAL A 48 10.51 -5.82 2.20
C VAL A 48 11.62 -6.80 1.82
N LEU A 49 12.88 -6.34 1.81
CA LEU A 49 14.04 -7.19 1.56
C LEU A 49 14.20 -8.25 2.66
N ASP A 50 14.06 -7.85 3.93
CA ASP A 50 14.14 -8.78 5.06
C ASP A 50 13.08 -9.88 5.01
N LEU A 51 11.85 -9.52 4.67
CA LEU A 51 10.77 -10.49 4.50
C LEU A 51 11.02 -11.38 3.29
N TYR A 52 11.54 -10.84 2.19
CA TYR A 52 11.89 -11.61 1.00
C TYR A 52 12.98 -12.66 1.29
N LEU A 53 14.04 -12.29 2.02
CA LEU A 53 15.10 -13.23 2.41
C LEU A 53 14.56 -14.38 3.27
N LYS A 54 13.58 -14.11 4.12
CA LYS A 54 12.90 -15.12 4.97
C LYS A 54 11.82 -15.94 4.24
N SER A 55 11.43 -15.56 3.03
CA SER A 55 10.30 -16.16 2.31
C SER A 55 10.58 -17.54 1.69
N GLY A 56 11.84 -17.94 1.59
CA GLY A 56 12.24 -19.16 0.86
C GLY A 56 12.14 -19.05 -0.67
N ILE A 57 11.75 -17.88 -1.22
CA ILE A 57 11.71 -17.63 -2.67
C ILE A 57 13.10 -17.36 -3.23
N HIS A 58 13.98 -16.72 -2.43
CA HIS A 58 15.37 -16.41 -2.78
C HIS A 58 16.14 -17.61 -3.39
N PRO A 59 16.19 -18.80 -2.77
CA PRO A 59 16.97 -19.93 -3.28
C PRO A 59 16.40 -20.59 -4.55
N SER A 60 15.20 -20.21 -5.02
CA SER A 60 14.64 -20.78 -6.25
C SER A 60 15.41 -20.28 -7.49
N PRO A 61 15.68 -21.13 -8.49
CA PRO A 61 16.34 -20.66 -9.72
C PRO A 61 15.44 -19.67 -10.49
N PRO A 62 16.02 -18.76 -11.30
CA PRO A 62 15.26 -17.76 -12.05
C PRO A 62 14.46 -18.45 -13.16
N PHE A 63 13.15 -18.47 -12.97
CA PHE A 63 12.16 -18.97 -13.92
C PHE A 63 10.99 -18.00 -13.94
N ALA A 64 10.21 -18.00 -15.02
CA ALA A 64 8.93 -17.29 -15.15
C ALA A 64 8.04 -17.44 -13.89
N SER A 65 8.00 -18.67 -13.35
CA SER A 65 7.24 -19.00 -12.14
C SER A 65 7.74 -18.31 -10.86
N LYS A 66 9.02 -17.90 -10.82
CA LYS A 66 9.62 -17.17 -9.69
C LYS A 66 9.14 -15.73 -9.65
N LEU A 67 9.03 -15.04 -10.79
CA LEU A 67 8.51 -13.68 -10.84
C LEU A 67 7.08 -13.61 -10.29
N LYS A 68 6.21 -14.53 -10.73
CA LYS A 68 4.84 -14.64 -10.21
C LYS A 68 4.79 -14.89 -8.70
N LYS A 69 5.70 -15.73 -8.17
CA LYS A 69 5.83 -15.95 -6.72
C LYS A 69 6.27 -14.68 -5.98
N ILE A 70 7.19 -13.90 -6.56
CA ILE A 70 7.64 -12.62 -5.99
C ILE A 70 6.48 -11.64 -5.92
N PHE A 71 5.72 -11.45 -6.99
CA PHE A 71 4.57 -10.53 -7.00
C PHE A 71 3.46 -10.96 -6.05
N ASN A 72 3.12 -12.25 -6.02
CA ASN A 72 2.15 -12.78 -5.07
C ASN A 72 2.63 -12.60 -3.61
N PHE A 73 3.92 -12.77 -3.35
CA PHE A 73 4.50 -12.51 -2.05
C PHE A 73 4.35 -11.04 -1.65
N LEU A 74 4.70 -10.10 -2.53
CA LEU A 74 4.56 -8.66 -2.28
C LEU A 74 3.10 -8.32 -1.94
N ARG A 75 2.14 -8.73 -2.77
CA ARG A 75 0.70 -8.53 -2.53
C ARG A 75 0.24 -9.15 -1.21
N SER A 76 0.70 -10.36 -0.88
CA SER A 76 0.31 -11.02 0.38
C SER A 76 0.79 -10.27 1.63
N LYS A 77 1.90 -9.53 1.52
CA LYS A 77 2.49 -8.78 2.64
C LYS A 77 1.96 -7.37 2.76
N THR A 78 1.48 -6.76 1.68
CA THR A 78 0.80 -5.45 1.73
C THR A 78 -0.69 -5.54 2.01
N SER A 79 -1.36 -6.59 1.52
CA SER A 79 -2.82 -6.75 1.67
C SER A 79 -3.28 -7.02 3.11
N THR A 80 -2.38 -7.26 4.06
CA THR A 80 -2.71 -7.58 5.47
C THR A 80 -2.36 -6.51 6.49
N HIS A 81 -1.56 -5.48 6.14
CA HIS A 81 -1.10 -4.51 7.15
C HIS A 81 -1.21 -3.02 6.78
N ASP A 82 -1.27 -2.64 5.50
CA ASP A 82 -1.13 -1.20 5.15
C ASP A 82 -2.40 -0.50 4.65
N LEU A 83 -3.38 -1.19 4.07
CA LEU A 83 -4.70 -0.56 3.80
C LEU A 83 -5.41 -0.14 5.10
N MET A 84 -5.18 -0.92 6.16
CA MET A 84 -5.59 -0.62 7.53
C MET A 84 -4.92 0.64 8.08
N SER A 85 -3.68 0.94 7.67
CA SER A 85 -2.89 2.04 8.23
C SER A 85 -3.10 3.36 7.48
N SER A 86 -3.18 3.32 6.14
CA SER A 86 -3.38 4.52 5.31
C SER A 86 -4.81 5.05 5.40
N SER A 87 -5.82 4.22 5.15
CA SER A 87 -7.22 4.63 5.19
C SER A 87 -7.64 5.07 6.59
N TYR A 88 -7.09 4.44 7.64
CA TYR A 88 -7.33 4.87 9.02
C TYR A 88 -6.62 6.19 9.34
N ARG A 89 -5.40 6.41 8.83
CA ARG A 89 -4.72 7.71 8.97
C ARG A 89 -5.48 8.82 8.24
N ASP A 90 -5.98 8.54 7.04
CA ASP A 90 -6.81 9.47 6.28
C ASP A 90 -8.11 9.76 7.02
N PHE A 91 -8.75 8.72 7.59
CA PHE A 91 -9.89 8.87 8.51
C PHE A 91 -9.52 9.76 9.70
N GLU A 92 -8.41 9.53 10.39
CA GLU A 92 -7.98 10.31 11.56
C GLU A 92 -7.70 11.78 11.19
N SER A 93 -7.09 12.02 10.03
CA SER A 93 -6.70 13.36 9.56
C SER A 93 -7.81 14.15 8.85
N ALA A 94 -8.90 13.50 8.44
CA ALA A 94 -10.03 14.13 7.77
C ALA A 94 -10.65 15.22 8.68
N ASN A 95 -10.80 16.41 8.13
CA ASN A 95 -11.44 17.56 8.77
C ASN A 95 -12.57 18.07 7.91
N PHE A 96 -13.64 18.51 8.55
CA PHE A 96 -14.79 19.10 7.88
C PHE A 96 -14.45 20.53 7.45
N ALA A 97 -14.51 20.80 6.15
CA ALA A 97 -14.15 22.09 5.60
C ALA A 97 -15.34 23.08 5.64
N PRO A 98 -15.09 24.41 5.78
CA PRO A 98 -16.16 25.39 5.69
C PRO A 98 -16.89 25.32 4.34
N GLY A 99 -18.21 25.10 4.38
CA GLY A 99 -19.06 25.01 3.18
C GLY A 99 -19.16 23.61 2.56
N GLU A 100 -18.52 22.61 3.14
CA GLU A 100 -18.71 21.19 2.79
C GLU A 100 -20.09 20.69 3.28
N ASP A 101 -20.70 19.75 2.55
CA ASP A 101 -21.93 19.10 3.00
C ASP A 101 -21.62 18.03 4.07
N LEU A 102 -22.37 18.06 5.16
CA LEU A 102 -22.16 17.14 6.27
C LEU A 102 -22.41 15.67 5.88
N SER A 103 -23.37 15.41 5.00
CA SER A 103 -23.71 14.07 4.54
C SER A 103 -22.59 13.49 3.68
N ASP A 104 -22.04 14.30 2.79
CA ASP A 104 -20.90 13.92 1.94
C ASP A 104 -19.66 13.60 2.79
N PHE A 105 -19.39 14.42 3.81
CA PHE A 105 -18.28 14.21 4.72
C PHE A 105 -18.46 12.94 5.58
N VAL A 106 -19.66 12.68 6.08
CA VAL A 106 -20.00 11.43 6.80
C VAL A 106 -19.84 10.20 5.90
N GLY A 107 -20.21 10.32 4.62
CA GLY A 107 -19.99 9.29 3.60
C GLY A 107 -18.50 8.99 3.43
N LEU A 108 -17.67 10.03 3.25
CA LEU A 108 -16.22 9.91 3.16
C LEU A 108 -15.62 9.20 4.37
N LEU A 109 -16.00 9.60 5.59
CA LEU A 109 -15.51 8.97 6.82
C LEU A 109 -15.91 7.49 6.92
N SER A 110 -17.12 7.15 6.50
CA SER A 110 -17.63 5.77 6.48
C SER A 110 -16.85 4.91 5.49
N ASP A 111 -16.59 5.41 4.29
CA ASP A 111 -15.80 4.74 3.25
C ASP A 111 -14.36 4.50 3.69
N LEU A 112 -13.74 5.49 4.34
CA LEU A 112 -12.39 5.37 4.88
C LEU A 112 -12.32 4.32 5.99
N LEU A 113 -13.33 4.25 6.87
CA LEU A 113 -13.42 3.24 7.92
C LEU A 113 -13.68 1.83 7.37
N GLU A 114 -14.50 1.69 6.33
CA GLU A 114 -14.76 0.41 5.69
C GLU A 114 -13.49 -0.14 5.02
N LYS A 115 -12.75 0.72 4.32
CA LYS A 115 -11.43 0.39 3.75
C LYS A 115 -10.40 0.07 4.84
N ALA A 116 -10.43 0.83 5.94
CA ALA A 116 -9.53 0.61 7.08
C ALA A 116 -9.89 -0.64 7.89
N ARG A 117 -11.16 -1.02 8.00
CA ARG A 117 -11.61 -2.16 8.80
C ARG A 117 -12.72 -2.92 8.07
N PRO A 118 -12.39 -3.77 7.08
CA PRO A 118 -13.40 -4.46 6.27
C PRO A 118 -14.34 -5.39 7.06
N SER A 119 -13.94 -5.80 8.28
CA SER A 119 -14.74 -6.64 9.17
C SER A 119 -15.58 -5.85 10.18
N ILE A 120 -15.59 -4.52 10.12
CA ILE A 120 -16.42 -3.70 11.01
C ILE A 120 -17.89 -3.86 10.66
N ASN A 121 -18.75 -3.99 11.65
CA ASN A 121 -20.19 -3.96 11.42
C ASN A 121 -20.68 -2.51 11.26
N GLU A 122 -21.86 -2.35 10.66
CA GLU A 122 -22.44 -1.04 10.38
C GLU A 122 -22.68 -0.20 11.64
N ALA A 123 -23.14 -0.83 12.74
CA ALA A 123 -23.44 -0.14 13.98
C ALA A 123 -22.18 0.49 14.61
N ASP A 124 -21.09 -0.28 14.69
CA ASP A 124 -19.81 0.16 15.20
C ASP A 124 -19.18 1.23 14.30
N ARG A 125 -19.31 1.07 12.97
CA ARG A 125 -18.84 2.07 12.01
C ARG A 125 -19.56 3.40 12.23
N ASN A 126 -20.88 3.38 12.29
CA ASN A 126 -21.69 4.59 12.52
C ASN A 126 -21.34 5.25 13.85
N PHE A 127 -21.15 4.45 14.91
CA PHE A 127 -20.73 4.95 16.22
C PHE A 127 -19.38 5.68 16.14
N ILE A 128 -18.37 5.09 15.49
CA ILE A 128 -17.03 5.69 15.38
C ILE A 128 -17.07 6.98 14.54
N VAL A 129 -17.83 7.00 13.43
CA VAL A 129 -17.99 8.21 12.60
C VAL A 129 -18.64 9.34 13.42
N ILE A 130 -19.72 9.05 14.14
CA ILE A 130 -20.43 10.03 14.97
C ILE A 130 -19.52 10.57 16.09
N GLN A 131 -18.71 9.73 16.73
CA GLN A 131 -17.75 10.16 17.76
C GLN A 131 -16.69 11.15 17.23
N LYS A 132 -16.40 11.12 15.93
CA LYS A 132 -15.44 12.04 15.30
C LYS A 132 -16.03 13.44 15.09
N LEU A 133 -17.33 13.55 14.80
CA LEU A 133 -17.97 14.83 14.45
C LEU A 133 -17.80 15.93 15.53
N PRO A 134 -17.98 15.68 16.85
CA PRO A 134 -17.78 16.69 17.88
C PRO A 134 -16.34 17.23 17.97
N GLN A 135 -15.36 16.43 17.58
CA GLN A 135 -13.94 16.80 17.62
C GLN A 135 -13.56 17.82 16.53
N LEU A 136 -14.43 18.02 15.54
CA LEU A 136 -14.23 18.95 14.42
C LEU A 136 -14.64 20.38 14.76
N PHE A 137 -15.44 20.57 15.81
CA PHE A 137 -15.94 21.88 16.24
C PHE A 137 -15.20 22.45 17.47
N THR A 138 -14.18 21.75 17.96
CA THR A 138 -13.45 22.10 19.19
C THR A 138 -12.01 22.55 18.96
N ARG A 139 -11.63 22.90 17.72
CA ARG A 139 -10.31 23.45 17.37
C ARG A 139 -10.40 24.88 16.87
#